data_AF-A0A8S2TE60-F1
#
_entry.id   AF-A0A8S2TE60-F1
#
_cell.length_a   1.000
_cell.length_b   1.000
_cell.length_c   1.000
_cell.angle_alpha   90.00
_cell.angle_beta   90.00
_cell.angle_gamma   90.00
#
_symmetry.space_group_name_H-M   'P 1'
#
loop_
_entity.id
_entity.type
_entity.pdbx_description
1 polymer ?
#
loop_
_entity_poly.entity_id
_entity_poly.type
_entity_poly.pdbx_seq_one_letter_code
_entity_poly.pdbx_strand_id
1 'polypeptide(L)'
;EDITSIREHIDAIGMPSGSNFISLLKQRIDAGDQLLQSHLTKGPRNSTYTSPSIQNELIELIYEHILSTILCRVGPTTLYSIIVDGTTDSSNIEQLCLLIRYVDSHTNEI
;
A
#
# COMPACT_ATOMS: atom_id res chain seq x y z
N GLU A 1 -14.50 -26.03 3.72
CA GLU A 1 -15.14 -25.34 2.57
C GLU A 1 -14.13 -25.34 1.44
N ASP A 2 -14.54 -25.78 0.26
CA ASP A 2 -13.66 -26.02 -0.90
C ASP A 2 -13.14 -24.69 -1.48
N ILE A 3 -11.89 -24.65 -1.94
CA ILE A 3 -11.23 -23.44 -2.49
C ILE A 3 -12.05 -22.85 -3.65
N THR A 4 -12.75 -23.71 -4.38
CA THR A 4 -13.67 -23.37 -5.46
C THR A 4 -14.83 -22.49 -4.98
N SER A 5 -15.40 -22.78 -3.81
CA SER A 5 -16.52 -22.02 -3.24
C SER A 5 -16.10 -20.63 -2.77
N ILE A 6 -14.85 -20.49 -2.30
CA ILE A 6 -14.26 -19.20 -1.92
C ILE A 6 -14.05 -18.31 -3.14
N ARG A 7 -13.56 -18.88 -4.25
CA ARG A 7 -13.37 -18.17 -5.52
C ARG A 7 -14.70 -17.65 -6.06
N GLU A 8 -15.72 -18.50 -6.08
CA GLU A 8 -17.07 -18.12 -6.51
C GLU A 8 -17.67 -17.01 -5.63
N HIS A 9 -17.44 -17.03 -4.32
CA HIS A 9 -17.93 -15.98 -3.43
C HIS A 9 -17.24 -14.65 -3.67
N ILE A 10 -15.92 -14.65 -3.90
CA ILE A 10 -15.15 -13.41 -4.18
C ILE A 10 -15.49 -12.84 -5.56
N ASP A 11 -15.72 -13.70 -6.54
CA ASP A 11 -16.16 -13.25 -7.87
C ASP A 11 -17.63 -12.74 -7.82
N ALA A 12 -18.46 -13.29 -6.92
CA ALA A 12 -19.82 -12.80 -6.64
C ALA A 12 -19.89 -11.51 -5.79
N ILE A 13 -18.78 -11.10 -5.14
CA ILE A 13 -18.66 -9.77 -4.48
C ILE A 13 -18.64 -8.63 -5.52
N GLY A 14 -18.72 -8.95 -6.83
CA GLY A 14 -18.86 -7.97 -7.90
C GLY A 14 -17.54 -7.25 -8.21
N MET A 15 -16.43 -7.94 -7.98
CA MET A 15 -15.10 -7.35 -8.13
C MET A 15 -14.60 -7.56 -9.56
N PRO A 16 -14.15 -6.50 -10.26
CA PRO A 16 -13.69 -6.63 -11.62
C PRO A 16 -12.51 -7.61 -11.70
N SER A 17 -12.63 -8.61 -12.58
CA SER A 17 -11.54 -9.48 -12.98
C SER A 17 -10.44 -8.63 -13.64
N GLY A 18 -9.43 -8.23 -12.85
CA GLY A 18 -8.31 -7.42 -13.33
C GLY A 18 -7.70 -6.40 -12.37
N SER A 19 -8.24 -6.21 -11.16
CA SER A 19 -7.63 -5.28 -10.19
C SER A 19 -6.42 -5.90 -9.46
N ASN A 20 -5.26 -5.23 -9.54
CA ASN A 20 -4.05 -5.64 -8.81
C ASN A 20 -4.27 -5.71 -7.29
N PHE A 21 -5.00 -4.76 -6.72
CA PHE A 21 -5.29 -4.76 -5.29
C PHE A 21 -6.10 -5.99 -4.87
N ILE A 22 -7.11 -6.37 -5.65
CA ILE A 22 -7.92 -7.56 -5.36
C ILE A 22 -7.10 -8.84 -5.53
N SER A 23 -6.23 -8.90 -6.53
CA SER A 23 -5.28 -10.01 -6.68
C SER A 23 -4.37 -10.15 -5.46
N LEU A 24 -3.91 -9.04 -4.87
CA LEU A 24 -3.11 -9.07 -3.63
C LEU A 24 -3.93 -9.55 -2.43
N LEU A 25 -5.19 -9.13 -2.28
CA LEU A 25 -6.07 -9.63 -1.22
C LEU A 25 -6.33 -11.14 -1.36
N LYS A 26 -6.57 -11.62 -2.59
CA LYS A 26 -6.70 -13.06 -2.88
C LYS A 26 -5.42 -13.81 -2.50
N GLN A 27 -4.26 -13.31 -2.91
CA GLN A 27 -2.96 -13.90 -2.56
C GLN A 27 -2.75 -13.98 -1.03
N ARG A 28 -3.18 -12.97 -0.28
CA ARG A 28 -3.10 -12.98 1.20
C ARG A 28 -4.02 -14.05 1.82
N ILE A 29 -5.24 -14.19 1.30
CA ILE A 29 -6.16 -15.26 1.73
C ILE A 29 -5.56 -16.64 1.42
N ASP A 30 -5.03 -16.82 0.21
CA ASP A 30 -4.40 -18.07 -0.22
C ASP A 30 -3.15 -18.41 0.62
N ALA A 31 -2.46 -17.39 1.13
CA ALA A 31 -1.35 -17.53 2.09
C ALA A 31 -1.82 -17.87 3.54
N GLY A 32 -3.12 -18.01 3.78
CA GLY A 32 -3.69 -18.46 5.05
C GLY A 32 -4.26 -17.35 5.94
N ASP A 33 -4.46 -16.13 5.43
CA ASP A 33 -5.05 -15.02 6.20
C ASP A 33 -6.57 -15.22 6.41
N GLN A 34 -6.92 -16.06 7.40
CA GLN A 34 -8.31 -16.40 7.71
C GLN A 34 -9.11 -15.22 8.27
N LEU A 35 -8.45 -14.27 8.93
CA LEU A 35 -9.11 -13.06 9.43
C LEU A 35 -9.57 -12.19 8.26
N LEU A 36 -8.69 -11.96 7.29
CA LEU A 36 -9.02 -11.23 6.07
C LEU A 36 -10.14 -11.93 5.29
N GLN A 37 -10.06 -13.25 5.15
CA GLN A 37 -11.11 -14.04 4.50
C GLN A 37 -12.46 -13.86 5.19
N SER A 38 -12.50 -14.00 6.52
CA SER A 38 -13.73 -13.83 7.30
C SER A 38 -14.26 -12.40 7.21
N HIS A 39 -13.38 -11.40 7.21
CA HIS A 39 -13.76 -10.01 7.07
C HIS A 39 -14.42 -9.72 5.71
N LEU A 40 -13.84 -10.22 4.62
CA LEU A 40 -14.37 -9.99 3.27
C LEU A 40 -15.64 -10.79 2.98
N THR A 41 -15.83 -11.95 3.60
CA THR A 41 -16.99 -12.83 3.35
C THR A 41 -18.15 -12.61 4.31
N LYS A 42 -17.87 -12.38 5.60
CA LYS A 42 -18.88 -12.26 6.66
C LYS A 42 -19.03 -10.84 7.20
N GLY A 43 -18.12 -9.94 6.84
CA GLY A 43 -18.17 -8.55 7.29
C GLY A 43 -19.32 -7.77 6.65
N PRO A 44 -19.71 -6.64 7.27
CA PRO A 44 -20.63 -5.70 6.65
C PRO A 44 -20.16 -5.27 5.26
N ARG A 45 -21.09 -5.19 4.29
CA ARG A 45 -20.76 -4.79 2.91
C ARG A 45 -20.13 -3.39 2.81
N ASN A 46 -20.44 -2.50 3.74
CA ASN A 46 -19.89 -1.15 3.79
C ASN A 46 -18.50 -1.07 4.45
N SER A 47 -17.93 -2.19 4.90
CA SER A 47 -16.63 -2.23 5.55
C SER A 47 -15.63 -3.11 4.82
N THR A 48 -15.81 -3.38 3.52
CA THR A 48 -14.83 -4.14 2.74
C THR A 48 -13.65 -3.27 2.28
N TYR A 49 -13.84 -1.95 2.23
CA TYR A 49 -12.84 -0.95 1.79
C TYR A 49 -12.27 -1.20 0.38
N THR A 50 -13.01 -1.94 -0.45
CA THR A 50 -12.53 -2.37 -1.76
C THR A 50 -13.02 -1.51 -2.92
N SER A 51 -13.77 -0.45 -2.69
CA SER A 51 -14.16 0.46 -3.79
C SER A 51 -12.96 1.31 -4.24
N PRO A 52 -12.88 1.71 -5.52
CA PRO A 52 -11.79 2.56 -6.00
C PRO A 52 -11.60 3.85 -5.19
N SER A 53 -12.71 4.49 -4.80
CA SER A 53 -12.70 5.73 -4.03
C SER A 53 -12.04 5.54 -2.66
N ILE A 54 -12.41 4.47 -1.95
CA ILE A 54 -11.87 4.17 -0.62
C ILE A 54 -10.42 3.71 -0.71
N GLN A 55 -10.05 2.96 -1.75
CA GLN A 55 -8.66 2.57 -1.98
C GLN A 55 -7.76 3.80 -2.21
N ASN A 56 -8.23 4.78 -2.99
CA ASN A 56 -7.47 6.02 -3.21
C ASN A 56 -7.34 6.84 -1.91
N GLU A 57 -8.41 6.94 -1.12
CA GLU A 57 -8.35 7.60 0.20
C GLU A 57 -7.35 6.91 1.13
N LEU A 58 -7.34 5.58 1.17
CA LEU A 58 -6.34 4.83 1.94
C LEU A 58 -4.91 5.08 1.46
N ILE A 59 -4.69 5.15 0.14
CA ILE A 59 -3.37 5.46 -0.43
C ILE A 59 -2.93 6.86 0.00
N GLU A 60 -3.81 7.85 -0.05
CA GLU A 60 -3.53 9.23 0.38
C GLU A 60 -3.19 9.30 1.87
N LEU A 61 -3.98 8.65 2.73
CA LEU A 61 -3.72 8.59 4.17
C LEU A 61 -2.38 7.93 4.50
N ILE A 62 -2.04 6.84 3.81
CA ILE A 62 -0.75 6.16 3.97
C ILE A 62 0.39 7.08 3.52
N TYR A 63 0.22 7.75 2.37
CA TYR A 63 1.18 8.73 1.86
C TYR A 63 1.43 9.85 2.88
N GLU A 64 0.37 10.46 3.40
CA GLU A 64 0.49 11.54 4.40
C GLU A 64 1.19 11.07 5.67
N HIS A 65 0.86 9.87 6.15
CA HIS A 65 1.47 9.30 7.33
C HIS A 65 2.97 9.02 7.16
N ILE A 66 3.37 8.41 6.04
CA ILE A 66 4.77 8.14 5.72
C ILE A 66 5.54 9.45 5.58
N LEU A 67 5.01 10.42 4.84
CA LEU A 67 5.64 11.72 4.64
C LEU A 67 5.81 12.47 5.95
N SER A 68 4.75 12.54 6.77
CA SER A 68 4.79 13.16 8.10
C SER A 68 5.85 12.51 8.99
N THR A 69 5.93 11.17 8.97
CA THR A 69 6.93 10.42 9.73
C THR A 69 8.35 10.75 9.28
N ILE A 70 8.62 10.79 7.97
CA ILE A 70 9.93 11.14 7.42
C ILE A 70 10.30 12.58 7.82
N LEU A 71 9.39 13.53 7.64
CA LEU A 71 9.63 14.94 7.98
C LEU A 71 9.86 15.14 9.49
N CYS A 72 9.14 14.40 10.33
CA CYS A 72 9.33 14.44 11.79
C CYS A 72 10.73 13.92 12.19
N ARG A 73 11.27 12.91 11.49
CA ARG A 73 12.62 12.39 11.75
C ARG A 73 13.73 13.30 11.22
N VAL A 74 13.53 13.89 10.04
CA VAL A 74 14.51 14.80 9.43
C VAL A 74 14.52 16.17 10.10
N GLY A 75 13.36 16.67 10.53
CA GLY A 75 13.17 18.04 11.03
C GLY A 75 14.11 18.48 12.16
N PRO A 76 14.43 17.63 13.16
CA PRO A 76 15.40 17.97 14.21
C PRO A 76 16.84 18.14 13.72
N THR A 77 17.17 17.64 12.53
CA THR A 77 18.54 17.67 12.00
C THR A 77 18.88 19.03 11.41
N THR A 78 20.06 19.53 11.73
CA THR A 78 20.54 20.80 11.17
C THR A 78 21.05 20.65 9.74
N LEU A 79 21.44 19.44 9.34
CA LEU A 79 22.05 19.14 8.06
C LEU A 79 21.47 17.84 7.50
N TYR A 80 21.04 17.88 6.24
CA TYR A 80 20.65 16.73 5.46
C TYR A 80 21.17 16.88 4.02
N SER A 81 21.34 15.76 3.33
CA SER A 81 21.64 15.75 1.90
C SER A 81 20.48 15.12 1.13
N ILE A 82 20.15 15.69 -0.02
CA ILE A 82 19.18 15.13 -0.97
C ILE A 82 19.95 14.62 -2.17
N ILE A 83 19.73 13.36 -2.53
CA ILE A 83 20.22 12.74 -3.75
C ILE A 83 19.00 12.50 -4.62
N VAL A 84 19.11 12.91 -5.88
CA VAL A 84 18.06 12.75 -6.88
C VAL A 84 18.65 11.94 -8.02
N ASP A 85 17.99 10.84 -8.38
CA ASP A 85 18.39 10.00 -9.50
C ASP A 85 17.20 9.78 -10.44
N GLY A 86 17.42 9.90 -11.74
CA GLY A 86 16.38 9.84 -12.77
C GLY A 86 16.65 8.72 -13.75
N THR A 87 15.63 7.92 -14.04
CA THR A 87 15.70 6.87 -15.06
C THR A 87 14.50 6.97 -15.97
N THR A 88 14.67 6.83 -17.28
CA THR A 88 13.55 6.77 -18.21
C THR A 88 13.07 5.31 -18.36
N ASP A 89 11.77 5.05 -18.24
CA ASP A 89 11.21 3.72 -18.45
C ASP A 89 11.04 3.36 -19.93
N SER A 90 10.59 2.12 -20.21
CA SER A 90 10.35 1.63 -21.58
C SER A 90 9.26 2.39 -22.34
N SER A 91 8.48 3.22 -21.65
CA SER A 91 7.43 4.06 -22.21
C SER A 91 7.88 5.51 -22.41
N ASN A 92 9.18 5.79 -22.26
CA ASN A 92 9.78 7.13 -22.30
C ASN A 92 9.26 8.08 -21.22
N ILE A 93 8.82 7.55 -20.08
CA ILE A 93 8.39 8.34 -18.93
C ILE A 93 9.56 8.44 -17.94
N GLU A 94 9.86 9.64 -17.49
CA GLU A 94 10.84 9.90 -16.44
C GLU A 94 10.36 9.35 -15.09
N GLN A 95 11.17 8.48 -14.49
CA GLN A 95 11.01 7.95 -13.15
C GLN A 95 12.09 8.58 -12.26
N LEU A 96 11.67 9.33 -11.23
CA LEU A 96 12.57 10.06 -10.35
C LEU A 96 12.62 9.42 -8.96
N CYS A 97 13.81 9.06 -8.50
CA CYS A 97 14.07 8.60 -7.15
C CYS A 97 14.64 9.75 -6.30
N LEU A 98 14.04 9.98 -5.13
CA LEU A 98 14.47 10.96 -4.14
C LEU A 98 14.98 10.22 -2.90
N LEU A 99 16.23 10.48 -2.52
CA LEU A 99 16.84 9.90 -1.34
C LEU A 99 17.33 11.01 -0.40
N ILE A 100 16.86 10.96 0.84
CA ILE A 100 17.24 11.90 1.90
C ILE A 100 18.17 11.17 2.86
N ARG A 101 19.37 11.69 3.08
CA ARG A 101 20.29 11.22 4.14
C ARG A 101 20.39 12.30 5.21
N TYR A 102 20.21 11.91 6.46
CA TYR A 102 20.25 12.78 7.63
C TYR A 102 20.82 11.98 8.80
N VAL A 103 21.34 12.65 9.83
CA VAL A 103 21.77 11.98 11.06
C VAL A 103 20.58 11.91 12.00
N ASP A 104 20.12 10.71 12.35
CA ASP A 104 19.00 10.53 13.27
C ASP A 104 19.35 11.14 14.64
N SER A 105 18.47 12.02 15.14
CA SER A 105 18.74 12.76 16.38
C SER A 105 18.70 11.91 17.64
N HIS A 106 18.13 10.71 17.59
CA HIS A 106 18.01 9.78 18.70
C HIS A 106 19.15 8.75 18.72
N THR A 107 19.50 8.19 17.56
CA THR A 107 20.54 7.16 17.46
C THR A 107 21.91 7.72 17.11
N ASN A 108 21.97 8.95 16.58
CA ASN A 108 23.18 9.59 16.07
C ASN A 108 23.86 8.78 14.93
N GLU A 109 23.07 8.01 14.19
CA GLU A 109 23.45 7.24 13.00
C GLU A 109 22.92 7.93 11.73
N ILE A 110 23.48 7.58 10.56
CA ILE A 110 22.99 8.04 9.24
C ILE A 110 21.85 7.14 8.77
#